data_AF-A0AB36HTJ3-F1
#
_entry.id   AF-A0AB36HTJ3-F1
#
_cell.length_a   1.000
_cell.length_b   1.000
_cell.length_c   1.000
_cell.angle_alpha   90.00
_cell.angle_beta   90.00
_cell.angle_gamma   90.00
#
_symmetry.space_group_name_H-M   'P 1'
#
loop_
_entity.id
_entity.type
_entity.pdbx_description
1 polymer ?
#
loop_
_entity_poly.entity_id
_entity_poly.type
_entity_poly.pdbx_seq_one_letter_code
_entity_poly.pdbx_strand_id
1 'polypeptide(L)'
;MPSVDEPGISLNPPVIHRGANGGYQSINLAVLFGAKRIILLGYDMGIADDGRRHWFGDHPAGLNNPQDHDFARWRANFETMLPDLERAGVQVINASRHTRLECFPRMGLESIPWM
;
A
#
# COMPACT_ATOMS: atom_id res chain seq x y z
N MET A 1 19.11 -0.08 -0.21
CA MET A 1 18.31 -0.92 -1.12
C MET A 1 18.11 -0.16 -2.42
N PRO A 2 18.62 -0.61 -3.57
CA PRO A 2 18.21 -0.06 -4.85
C PRO A 2 16.68 -0.13 -5.01
N SER A 3 16.10 0.91 -5.62
CA SER A 3 14.68 0.91 -6.01
C SER A 3 14.56 0.92 -7.53
N VAL A 4 13.60 0.16 -8.07
CA VAL A 4 13.32 0.07 -9.51
C VAL A 4 11.85 0.40 -9.77
N ASP A 5 11.55 0.84 -10.99
CA ASP A 5 10.18 1.11 -11.43
C ASP A 5 9.71 -0.06 -12.30
N GLU A 6 9.28 -1.11 -11.62
CA GLU A 6 8.76 -2.34 -12.23
C GLU A 6 7.43 -2.71 -11.57
N PRO A 7 6.49 -3.33 -12.31
CA PRO A 7 5.28 -3.89 -11.74
C PRO A 7 5.58 -4.94 -10.67
N GLY A 8 4.64 -5.15 -9.75
CA GLY A 8 4.78 -6.15 -8.70
C GLY A 8 5.82 -5.78 -7.64
N ILE A 9 6.25 -6.75 -6.86
CA ILE A 9 7.24 -6.57 -5.79
C ILE A 9 8.46 -7.45 -6.03
N SER A 10 9.61 -6.98 -5.59
CA SER A 10 10.81 -7.81 -5.61
C SER A 10 10.69 -8.91 -4.56
N LEU A 11 11.05 -10.14 -4.94
CA LEU A 11 11.29 -11.26 -4.02
C LEU A 11 12.79 -11.50 -3.79
N ASN A 12 13.65 -10.64 -4.36
CA ASN A 12 15.11 -10.77 -4.35
C ASN A 12 15.74 -9.57 -3.64
N PRO A 13 16.18 -9.72 -2.38
CA PRO A 13 16.93 -8.68 -1.69
C PRO A 13 18.23 -8.34 -2.44
N PRO A 14 18.69 -7.06 -2.44
CA PRO A 14 18.17 -5.92 -1.69
C PRO A 14 17.32 -4.94 -2.53
N VAL A 15 16.65 -5.39 -3.58
CA VAL A 15 15.87 -4.50 -4.49
C VAL A 15 14.44 -4.33 -3.98
N ILE A 16 13.89 -3.11 -4.05
CA ILE A 16 12.45 -2.85 -3.89
C ILE A 16 11.84 -2.23 -5.15
N HIS A 17 10.56 -2.49 -5.40
CA HIS A 17 9.81 -1.85 -6.49
C HIS A 17 9.13 -0.59 -5.96
N ARG A 18 9.14 0.50 -6.75
CA ARG A 18 8.75 1.84 -6.27
C ARG A 18 7.24 2.01 -6.05
N GLY A 19 6.41 1.50 -6.95
CA GLY A 19 4.94 1.62 -6.89
C GLY A 19 4.36 3.04 -6.75
N ALA A 20 5.20 4.07 -6.94
CA ALA A 20 4.90 5.49 -6.80
C ALA A 20 4.36 5.97 -5.43
N ASN A 21 4.44 5.17 -4.36
CA ASN A 21 4.11 5.61 -3.00
C ASN A 21 4.85 4.79 -1.93
N GLY A 22 5.10 5.38 -0.76
CA GLY A 22 5.85 4.73 0.33
C GLY A 22 5.12 3.54 0.96
N GLY A 23 3.78 3.54 0.94
CA GLY A 23 3.00 2.41 1.43
C GLY A 23 3.27 1.13 0.64
N TYR A 24 3.27 1.23 -0.68
CA TYR A 24 3.65 0.14 -1.59
C TYR A 24 5.04 -0.44 -1.26
N GLN A 25 6.02 0.45 -1.12
CA GLN A 25 7.41 0.09 -0.82
C GLN A 25 7.53 -0.62 0.53
N SER A 26 6.74 -0.20 1.52
CA SER A 26 6.73 -0.82 2.84
C SER A 26 6.23 -2.26 2.81
N ILE A 27 5.27 -2.59 1.95
CA ILE A 27 4.82 -3.98 1.74
C ILE A 27 5.96 -4.80 1.14
N ASN A 28 6.60 -4.30 0.08
CA ASN A 28 7.74 -5.01 -0.51
C ASN A 28 8.83 -5.27 0.53
N LEU A 29 9.17 -4.27 1.35
CA LEU A 29 10.17 -4.40 2.40
C LEU A 29 9.79 -5.46 3.45
N ALA A 30 8.53 -5.48 3.89
CA ALA A 30 8.03 -6.49 4.82
C ALA A 30 8.13 -7.92 4.25
N VAL A 31 7.84 -8.09 2.96
CA VAL A 31 8.02 -9.37 2.25
C VAL A 31 9.48 -9.80 2.24
N LEU A 32 10.40 -8.88 1.92
CA LEU A 32 11.85 -9.16 1.91
C LEU A 32 12.40 -9.47 3.32
N PHE A 33 11.76 -8.95 4.37
CA PHE A 33 12.06 -9.29 5.76
C PHE A 33 11.40 -10.58 6.25
N GLY A 34 10.65 -11.28 5.38
CA GLY A 34 10.09 -12.59 5.66
C GLY A 34 8.70 -12.57 6.32
N ALA A 35 8.01 -11.43 6.34
CA ALA A 35 6.64 -11.37 6.84
C ALA A 35 5.72 -12.28 6.01
N LYS A 36 4.90 -13.09 6.68
CA LYS A 36 3.87 -13.94 6.05
C LYS A 36 2.46 -13.38 6.19
N ARG A 37 2.29 -12.39 7.06
CA ARG A 37 1.03 -11.69 7.27
C ARG A 37 1.33 -10.20 7.46
N ILE A 38 0.67 -9.35 6.67
CA ILE A 38 0.83 -7.90 6.69
C ILE A 38 -0.55 -7.27 6.91
N ILE A 39 -0.65 -6.42 7.94
CA ILE A 39 -1.87 -5.69 8.27
C ILE A 39 -1.64 -4.22 7.92
N LEU A 40 -2.44 -3.68 7.01
CA LEU A 40 -2.38 -2.29 6.57
C LEU A 40 -3.33 -1.44 7.41
N LEU A 41 -2.88 -0.26 7.83
CA LEU A 41 -3.69 0.72 8.55
C LEU A 41 -3.36 2.12 8.03
N GLY A 42 -4.39 2.92 7.69
CA GLY A 42 -4.23 4.25 7.10
C GLY A 42 -3.94 4.24 5.59
N TYR A 43 -4.33 3.16 4.90
CA TYR A 43 -4.20 3.00 3.45
C TYR A 43 -5.53 3.36 2.77
N ASP A 44 -5.84 4.65 2.73
CA ASP A 44 -7.15 5.13 2.27
C ASP A 44 -7.24 5.17 0.73
N MET A 45 -6.15 5.53 0.06
CA MET A 45 -6.00 5.60 -1.40
C MET A 45 -7.10 6.43 -2.11
N GLY A 46 -7.46 7.57 -1.52
CA GLY A 46 -8.28 8.61 -2.16
C GLY A 46 -8.56 9.79 -1.24
N ILE A 47 -9.40 10.71 -1.73
CA ILE A 47 -9.83 11.91 -1.01
C ILE A 47 -10.94 11.58 0.00
N ALA A 48 -10.87 12.05 1.24
CA ALA A 48 -11.91 11.86 2.23
C ALA A 48 -13.20 12.62 1.86
N ASP A 49 -14.34 12.28 2.48
CA ASP A 49 -15.63 12.93 2.21
C ASP A 49 -15.63 14.43 2.55
N ASP A 50 -14.74 14.84 3.46
CA ASP A 50 -14.50 16.25 3.82
C ASP A 50 -13.46 16.96 2.91
N GLY A 51 -13.03 16.31 1.83
CA GLY A 51 -12.09 16.85 0.85
C GLY A 51 -10.61 16.69 1.20
N ARG A 52 -10.25 16.11 2.35
CA ARG A 52 -8.85 15.94 2.74
C ARG A 52 -8.15 14.83 1.94
N ARG A 53 -6.91 15.08 1.51
CA ARG A 53 -6.04 14.12 0.81
C ARG A 53 -5.09 13.35 1.73
N HIS A 54 -4.82 13.92 2.89
CA HIS A 54 -4.02 13.33 3.95
C HIS A 54 -4.73 13.51 5.30
N TRP A 55 -4.36 12.71 6.28
CA TRP A 55 -4.90 12.83 7.64
C TRP A 55 -4.64 14.23 8.25
N PHE A 56 -3.49 14.84 7.91
CA PHE A 56 -3.10 16.19 8.35
C PHE A 56 -3.56 17.32 7.43
N GLY A 57 -4.33 17.02 6.37
CA GLY A 57 -4.71 18.00 5.34
C GLY A 57 -3.66 18.15 4.23
N ASP A 58 -3.74 19.23 3.48
CA ASP A 58 -2.82 19.47 2.37
C ASP A 58 -1.41 19.82 2.87
N HIS A 59 -0.40 19.35 2.14
CA HIS A 59 0.96 19.83 2.28
C HIS A 59 1.05 21.36 2.06
N PRO A 60 2.01 22.04 2.71
CA PRO A 60 2.25 23.46 2.50
C PRO A 60 2.65 23.78 1.06
N ALA A 61 2.51 25.05 0.67
CA ALA A 61 2.88 25.53 -0.65
C ALA A 61 4.34 25.14 -1.01
N GLY A 62 4.54 24.69 -2.25
CA GLY A 62 5.82 24.17 -2.75
C GLY A 62 5.96 22.65 -2.68
N LEU A 63 5.02 21.95 -2.02
CA LEU A 63 4.92 20.50 -2.03
C LEU A 63 3.67 20.04 -2.79
N ASN A 64 3.77 18.87 -3.41
CA ASN A 64 2.67 18.29 -4.18
C ASN A 64 1.67 17.60 -3.25
N ASN A 65 0.39 17.78 -3.56
CA ASN A 65 -0.70 17.00 -3.00
C ASN A 65 -1.27 16.07 -4.08
N PRO A 66 -1.59 14.81 -3.75
CA PRO A 66 -2.09 13.85 -4.72
C PRO A 66 -3.46 14.26 -5.25
N GLN A 67 -3.68 14.00 -6.53
CA GLN A 67 -4.97 14.18 -7.17
C GLN A 67 -5.63 12.81 -7.40
N ASP A 68 -6.90 12.81 -7.84
CA ASP A 68 -7.64 11.57 -8.08
C ASP A 68 -6.93 10.60 -9.05
N HIS A 69 -6.23 11.14 -10.05
CA HIS A 69 -5.46 10.32 -10.99
C HIS A 69 -4.23 9.66 -10.33
N ASP A 70 -3.60 10.31 -9.35
CA ASP A 70 -2.50 9.71 -8.58
C ASP A 70 -3.00 8.52 -7.78
N PHE A 71 -4.13 8.69 -7.08
CA PHE A 71 -4.76 7.63 -6.32
C PHE A 71 -5.21 6.47 -7.21
N ALA A 72 -5.77 6.75 -8.39
CA ALA A 72 -6.13 5.72 -9.37
C ALA A 72 -4.91 4.91 -9.82
N ARG A 73 -3.82 5.59 -10.18
CA ARG A 73 -2.54 4.93 -10.54
C ARG A 73 -2.01 4.09 -9.39
N TRP A 74 -2.03 4.61 -8.16
CA TRP A 74 -1.53 3.87 -7.01
C TRP A 74 -2.33 2.60 -6.74
N ARG A 75 -3.67 2.67 -6.79
CA ARG A 75 -4.52 1.47 -6.65
C ARG A 75 -4.19 0.42 -7.70
N ALA A 76 -4.05 0.83 -8.97
CA ALA A 76 -3.63 -0.07 -10.05
C ALA A 76 -2.25 -0.70 -9.78
N ASN A 77 -1.30 0.07 -9.25
CA ASN A 77 0.01 -0.48 -8.86
C ASN A 77 -0.14 -1.55 -7.77
N PHE A 78 -0.94 -1.34 -6.72
CA PHE A 78 -1.16 -2.37 -5.69
C PHE A 78 -1.78 -3.67 -6.23
N GLU A 79 -2.55 -3.62 -7.31
CA GLU A 79 -3.03 -4.85 -7.95
C GLU A 79 -1.90 -5.66 -8.57
N THR A 80 -0.84 -5.00 -9.06
CA THR A 80 0.29 -5.69 -9.70
C THR A 80 1.10 -6.56 -8.74
N MET A 81 1.04 -6.34 -7.43
CA MET A 81 1.78 -7.16 -6.44
C MET A 81 1.06 -8.44 -6.03
N LEU A 82 -0.22 -8.62 -6.39
CA LEU A 82 -1.00 -9.79 -5.96
C LEU A 82 -0.35 -11.14 -6.36
N PRO A 83 0.13 -11.33 -7.60
CA PRO A 83 0.76 -12.60 -7.99
C PRO A 83 2.06 -12.88 -7.21
N ASP A 84 2.81 -11.83 -6.88
CA ASP A 84 4.06 -11.95 -6.14
C ASP A 84 3.82 -12.25 -4.66
N LEU A 85 2.79 -11.64 -4.07
CA LEU A 85 2.34 -11.94 -2.71
C LEU A 85 1.87 -13.39 -2.59
N GLU A 86 1.12 -13.88 -3.58
CA GLU A 86 0.70 -15.28 -3.66
C GLU A 86 1.92 -16.22 -3.76
N ARG A 87 2.84 -15.94 -4.69
CA ARG A 87 4.09 -16.71 -4.85
C ARG A 87 4.95 -16.72 -3.58
N ALA A 88 4.97 -15.63 -2.83
CA ALA A 88 5.69 -15.52 -1.56
C ALA A 88 4.93 -16.14 -0.37
N GLY A 89 3.67 -16.55 -0.56
CA GLY A 89 2.80 -17.06 0.51
C GLY A 89 2.51 -16.01 1.57
N VAL A 90 2.29 -14.76 1.17
CA VAL A 90 2.07 -13.62 2.07
C VAL A 90 0.63 -13.17 2.00
N GLN A 91 -0.04 -13.17 3.15
CA GLN A 91 -1.38 -12.60 3.29
C GLN A 91 -1.29 -11.10 3.61
N VAL A 92 -2.05 -10.29 2.88
CA VAL A 92 -2.22 -8.86 3.17
C VAL A 92 -3.68 -8.61 3.53
N ILE A 93 -3.92 -7.89 4.63
CA ILE A 93 -5.25 -7.49 5.10
C ILE A 93 -5.26 -5.96 5.22
N ASN A 94 -6.27 -5.29 4.65
CA ASN A 94 -6.45 -3.87 4.86
C ASN A 94 -7.42 -3.60 6.03
N ALA A 95 -6.87 -3.10 7.13
CA ALA A 95 -7.60 -2.74 8.34
C ALA A 95 -8.03 -1.26 8.41
N SER A 96 -7.82 -0.52 7.33
CA SER A 96 -8.24 0.89 7.25
C SER A 96 -9.76 0.97 7.23
N ARG A 97 -10.33 1.79 8.14
CA ARG A 97 -11.78 1.96 8.31
C ARG A 97 -12.44 2.43 7.02
N HIS A 98 -11.82 3.42 6.38
CA HIS A 98 -12.21 3.95 5.08
C HIS A 98 -11.07 3.70 4.11
N THR A 99 -11.34 3.07 2.98
CA THR A 99 -10.32 2.76 1.98
C THR A 99 -10.96 2.52 0.62
N ARG A 100 -10.29 2.99 -0.43
CA ARG A 100 -10.54 2.67 -1.83
C ARG A 100 -9.57 1.61 -2.36
N LEU A 101 -8.65 1.13 -1.53
CA LEU A 101 -7.73 0.05 -1.87
C LEU A 101 -8.42 -1.30 -1.64
N GLU A 102 -9.11 -1.77 -2.66
CA GLU A 102 -10.02 -2.93 -2.60
C GLU A 102 -9.38 -4.25 -3.01
N CYS A 103 -8.15 -4.23 -3.54
CA CYS A 103 -7.44 -5.42 -3.98
C CYS A 103 -7.01 -6.36 -2.84
N PHE A 104 -7.14 -5.92 -1.58
CA PHE A 104 -6.86 -6.74 -0.40
C PHE A 104 -8.14 -7.01 0.41
N PRO A 105 -8.27 -8.21 1.02
CA PRO A 105 -9.32 -8.48 1.99
C PRO A 105 -9.36 -7.41 3.09
N ARG A 106 -10.58 -6.94 3.40
CA ARG A 106 -10.82 -5.93 4.44
C ARG A 106 -11.28 -6.60 5.73
N MET A 107 -10.77 -6.12 6.86
CA MET A 107 -11.16 -6.58 8.19
C MET A 107 -10.95 -5.45 9.20
N GLY A 108 -11.90 -5.21 10.10
CA GLY A 108 -11.67 -4.24 11.19
C GLY A 108 -10.46 -4.65 12.03
N LEU A 109 -9.63 -3.69 12.45
CA LEU A 109 -8.39 -3.96 13.17
C LEU A 109 -8.62 -4.83 14.42
N GLU A 110 -9.72 -4.58 15.11
CA GLU A 110 -10.16 -5.25 16.33
C GLU A 110 -10.66 -6.68 16.07
N SER A 111 -11.05 -6.99 14.83
CA SER A 111 -11.50 -8.31 14.40
C SER A 111 -10.38 -9.18 13.85
N ILE A 112 -9.17 -8.64 13.67
CA ILE A 112 -8.03 -9.40 13.18
C ILE A 112 -7.54 -10.34 14.30
N PRO A 113 -7.51 -11.67 14.09
CA PRO A 113 -6.97 -12.59 15.07
C PRO A 113 -5.49 -12.33 15.31
N TRP A 114 -5.14 -12.10 16.57
CA TRP A 114 -3.77 -12.00 17.05
C TRP A 114 -3.20 -13.42 17.22
N MET A 115 -2.61 -13.95 16.15
CA MET A 115 -2.07 -15.31 16.03
C MET A 115 -3.12 -16.42 16.09
#